data_AF-A0A940V5U4-F1
#
_entry.id   AF-A0A940V5U4-F1
#
_cell.length_a   1.000
_cell.length_b   1.000
_cell.length_c   1.000
_cell.angle_alpha   90.00
_cell.angle_beta   90.00
_cell.angle_gamma   90.00
#
_symmetry.space_group_name_H-M   'P 1'
#
loop_
_entity.id
_entity.type
_entity.pdbx_description
1 polymer ?
#
loop_
_entity_poly.entity_id
_entity_poly.type
_entity_poly.pdbx_seq_one_letter_code
_entity_poly.pdbx_strand_id
1 'polypeptide(L)'
;LACNSICENCVDVCPNRANLAIEVPGLQKHQIIHVDSMCNACGNCKSFCPYDSAPYLEKFTLFASEADLGNSKNDGFTVYDRATGACKVRVFGLLHDYVPDKGFKNVPEKIGRLISAVIHNYAYLL
;
A
#
# COMPACT_ATOMS: atom_id res chain seq x y z
N LEU A 1 -10.65 8.54 -25.75
CA LEU A 1 -10.22 8.84 -24.36
C LEU A 1 -8.75 8.44 -24.23
N ALA A 2 -7.93 9.33 -23.66
CA ALA A 2 -6.47 9.36 -23.85
C ALA A 2 -5.73 8.16 -23.26
N CYS A 3 -4.82 7.60 -24.06
CA CYS A 3 -3.96 6.42 -23.77
C CYS A 3 -2.94 6.64 -22.63
N ASN A 4 -2.95 7.79 -21.95
CA ASN A 4 -2.00 8.15 -20.87
C ASN A 4 -2.66 8.70 -19.60
N SER A 5 -3.96 8.48 -19.39
CA SER A 5 -4.66 9.00 -18.21
C SER A 5 -4.35 8.14 -16.98
N ILE A 6 -3.61 8.67 -16.01
CA ILE A 6 -3.44 8.04 -14.69
C ILE A 6 -4.71 8.36 -13.89
N CYS A 7 -5.45 7.32 -13.45
CA CYS A 7 -6.76 7.53 -12.82
C CYS A 7 -6.65 8.31 -11.51
N GLU A 8 -5.80 7.86 -10.56
CA GLU A 8 -5.49 8.48 -9.24
C GLU A 8 -6.66 9.07 -8.42
N ASN A 9 -7.92 8.87 -8.86
CA ASN A 9 -9.08 9.57 -8.31
C ASN A 9 -9.33 9.20 -6.84
N CYS A 10 -8.94 7.99 -6.43
CA CYS A 10 -9.04 7.58 -5.02
C CYS A 10 -8.12 8.36 -4.09
N VAL A 11 -7.04 8.96 -4.61
CA VAL A 11 -6.15 9.89 -3.91
C VAL A 11 -6.84 11.25 -3.79
N ASP A 12 -7.40 11.75 -4.89
CA ASP A 12 -8.02 13.08 -4.97
C ASP A 12 -9.29 13.20 -4.11
N VAL A 13 -10.16 12.18 -4.12
CA VAL A 13 -11.46 12.22 -3.42
C VAL A 13 -11.36 11.79 -1.95
N CYS A 14 -10.19 11.35 -1.48
CA CYS A 14 -10.03 10.89 -0.10
C CYS A 14 -9.86 12.08 0.85
N PRO A 15 -10.85 12.38 1.72
CA PRO A 15 -10.79 13.55 2.58
C PRO A 15 -9.67 13.46 3.63
N ASN A 16 -9.30 12.24 4.02
CA ASN A 16 -8.24 12.00 5.00
C ASN A 16 -6.87 11.71 4.35
N ARG A 17 -6.77 11.78 3.01
CA ARG A 17 -5.54 11.43 2.26
C ARG A 17 -4.98 10.04 2.57
N ALA A 18 -5.86 9.07 2.82
CA ALA A 18 -5.49 7.69 3.15
C ALA A 18 -5.06 6.86 1.93
N ASN A 19 -5.43 7.25 0.71
CA ASN A 19 -4.81 6.69 -0.50
C ASN A 19 -3.71 7.65 -0.96
N LEU A 20 -2.51 7.12 -1.20
CA LEU A 20 -1.36 7.91 -1.64
C LEU A 20 -0.80 7.33 -2.94
N ALA A 21 -0.54 8.21 -3.90
CA ALA A 21 0.31 7.91 -5.04
C ALA A 21 1.77 8.05 -4.60
N ILE A 22 2.56 6.99 -4.74
CA ILE A 22 3.97 6.95 -4.40
C ILE A 22 4.82 6.59 -5.62
N GLU A 23 5.99 7.21 -5.71
CA GLU A 23 7.02 6.85 -6.67
C GLU A 23 7.78 5.62 -6.15
N VAL A 24 7.90 4.61 -7.00
CA VAL A 24 8.61 3.37 -6.68
C VAL A 24 9.78 3.23 -7.64
N PRO A 25 11.04 3.26 -7.17
CA PRO A 25 12.21 3.13 -8.03
C PRO A 25 12.15 1.92 -8.97
N GLY A 26 12.28 2.21 -10.26
CA GLY A 26 12.22 1.23 -11.35
C GLY A 26 10.82 0.80 -11.80
N LEU A 27 9.75 1.45 -11.32
CA LEU A 27 8.42 1.40 -11.93
C LEU A 27 8.13 2.72 -12.64
N GLN A 28 7.56 2.65 -13.85
CA GLN A 28 7.32 3.85 -14.67
C GLN A 28 6.14 4.71 -14.20
N LYS A 29 5.22 4.15 -13.43
CA LYS A 29 4.00 4.83 -12.97
C LYS A 29 3.98 4.84 -11.45
N HIS A 30 3.33 5.84 -10.87
CA HIS A 30 3.02 5.82 -9.44
C HIS A 30 2.27 4.55 -9.07
N GLN A 31 2.56 4.05 -7.88
CA GLN A 31 1.78 3.01 -7.24
C GLN A 31 0.88 3.65 -6.21
N ILE A 32 -0.34 3.14 -6.07
CA ILE A 32 -1.26 3.62 -5.05
C ILE A 32 -1.22 2.66 -3.87
N ILE A 33 -0.91 3.19 -2.69
CA ILE A 33 -1.05 2.48 -1.42
C ILE A 33 -2.21 3.06 -0.63
N HIS A 34 -2.81 2.23 0.23
CA HIS A 34 -3.77 2.66 1.24
C HIS A 34 -3.09 2.65 2.61
N VAL A 35 -3.30 3.67 3.44
CA VAL A 35 -2.76 3.75 4.81
C VAL A 35 -3.93 3.60 5.77
N ASP A 36 -3.98 2.45 6.45
CA ASP A 36 -5.15 2.04 7.23
C ASP A 36 -5.47 3.02 8.35
N SER A 37 -4.45 3.47 9.09
CA SER A 37 -4.57 4.41 10.21
C SER A 37 -5.11 5.79 9.83
N MET A 38 -5.06 6.16 8.55
CA MET A 38 -5.58 7.43 8.04
C MET A 38 -7.03 7.29 7.53
N CYS A 39 -7.51 6.07 7.29
CA CYS A 39 -8.82 5.82 6.72
C CYS A 39 -9.91 5.80 7.78
N ASN A 40 -11.01 6.52 7.55
CA ASN A 40 -12.22 6.47 8.40
C ASN A 40 -13.37 5.68 7.75
N ALA A 41 -13.08 4.92 6.69
CA ALA A 41 -14.07 4.17 5.93
C ALA A 41 -15.25 5.01 5.38
N CYS A 42 -15.04 6.29 5.09
CA CYS A 42 -16.09 7.17 4.52
C CYS A 42 -16.63 6.73 3.15
N GLY A 43 -15.91 5.86 2.42
CA GLY A 43 -16.39 5.28 1.16
C GLY A 43 -16.24 6.17 -0.07
N ASN A 44 -15.75 7.41 0.05
CA ASN A 44 -15.58 8.31 -1.11
C ASN A 44 -14.79 7.67 -2.26
N CYS A 45 -13.67 7.02 -1.94
CA CYS A 45 -12.84 6.38 -2.97
C CYS A 45 -13.54 5.24 -3.71
N LYS A 46 -14.58 4.63 -3.13
CA LYS A 46 -15.46 3.65 -3.80
C LYS A 46 -16.52 4.36 -4.63
N SER A 47 -17.25 5.30 -4.02
CA SER A 47 -18.37 6.01 -4.68
C SER A 47 -17.96 6.77 -5.93
N PHE A 48 -16.75 7.33 -5.93
CA PHE A 48 -16.20 8.07 -7.07
C PHE A 48 -15.25 7.24 -7.93
N CYS A 49 -15.03 5.96 -7.64
CA CYS A 49 -14.16 5.14 -8.47
C CYS A 49 -14.79 5.02 -9.88
N PRO A 50 -14.08 5.40 -10.96
CA PRO A 50 -14.59 5.20 -12.33
C PRO A 50 -14.56 3.71 -12.73
N TYR A 51 -13.93 2.88 -11.90
CA TYR A 51 -13.93 1.42 -12.00
C TYR A 51 -14.82 0.86 -10.89
N ASP A 52 -15.46 -0.29 -11.11
CA ASP A 52 -16.24 -0.98 -10.08
C ASP A 52 -15.31 -1.63 -9.02
N SER A 53 -14.67 -0.79 -8.21
CA SER A 53 -13.63 -1.13 -7.25
C SER A 53 -13.83 -0.32 -5.97
N ALA A 54 -13.44 -0.90 -4.83
CA ALA A 54 -13.39 -0.24 -3.53
C ALA A 54 -11.93 -0.06 -3.07
N PRO A 55 -11.24 1.04 -3.44
CA PRO A 55 -9.81 1.19 -3.19
C PRO A 55 -9.36 0.99 -1.73
N TYR A 56 -10.13 1.46 -0.75
CA TYR A 56 -9.82 1.28 0.68
C TYR A 56 -9.88 -0.20 1.15
N LEU A 57 -10.51 -1.09 0.37
CA LEU A 57 -10.59 -2.54 0.64
C LEU A 57 -9.69 -3.38 -0.27
N GLU A 58 -9.15 -2.80 -1.33
CA GLU A 58 -8.49 -3.56 -2.41
C GLU A 58 -7.06 -3.12 -2.69
N LYS A 59 -6.69 -1.87 -2.39
CA LYS A 59 -5.30 -1.41 -2.56
C LYS A 59 -4.42 -2.04 -1.50
N PHE A 60 -3.15 -2.23 -1.86
CA PHE A 60 -2.15 -2.75 -0.95
C PHE A 60 -1.99 -1.79 0.24
N THR A 61 -2.18 -2.32 1.44
CA THR A 61 -2.35 -1.49 2.64
C THR A 61 -1.09 -1.45 3.49
N LEU A 62 -0.69 -0.25 3.93
CA LEU A 62 0.24 -0.06 5.02
C LEU A 62 -0.55 -0.05 6.35
N PHE A 63 -0.16 -0.92 7.26
CA PHE A 63 -0.73 -1.07 8.60
C PHE A 63 0.22 -0.57 9.67
N ALA A 64 -0.33 0.08 10.69
CA ALA A 64 0.44 0.59 11.83
C ALA A 64 1.00 -0.55 12.71
N SER A 65 0.33 -1.70 12.74
CA SER A 65 0.76 -2.85 13.55
C SER A 65 0.38 -4.20 12.94
N GLU A 66 0.97 -5.27 13.47
CA GLU A 66 0.60 -6.65 13.13
C GLU A 66 -0.85 -6.98 13.54
N ALA A 67 -1.35 -6.35 14.60
CA ALA A 67 -2.73 -6.50 15.05
C ALA A 67 -3.70 -5.91 14.01
N ASP A 68 -3.41 -4.73 13.48
CA ASP A 68 -4.23 -4.09 12.44
C ASP A 68 -4.20 -4.91 11.14
N LEU A 69 -3.01 -5.39 10.74
CA LEU A 69 -2.87 -6.32 9.62
C LEU A 69 -3.70 -7.60 9.85
N GLY A 70 -3.72 -8.13 11.07
CA GLY A 70 -4.51 -9.32 11.46
C GLY A 70 -6.02 -9.10 11.40
N ASN A 71 -6.49 -7.90 11.77
CA ASN A 71 -7.89 -7.52 11.78
C ASN A 71 -8.44 -7.13 10.40
N SER A 72 -7.57 -7.01 9.39
CA SER A 72 -7.95 -6.69 8.01
C SER A 72 -7.93 -7.90 7.09
N LYS A 73 -8.71 -7.80 6.00
CA LYS A 73 -8.67 -8.75 4.89
C LYS A 73 -7.76 -8.29 3.75
N ASN A 74 -7.35 -7.03 3.73
CA ASN A 74 -6.52 -6.50 2.64
C ASN A 74 -5.13 -7.17 2.66
N ASP A 75 -4.58 -7.38 1.46
CA ASP A 75 -3.15 -7.59 1.31
C ASP A 75 -2.41 -6.30 1.66
N GLY A 76 -1.25 -6.42 2.30
CA GLY A 76 -0.55 -5.26 2.84
C GLY A 76 0.65 -5.65 3.68
N PHE A 77 1.16 -4.68 4.44
CA PHE A 77 2.31 -4.91 5.31
C PHE A 77 2.32 -3.98 6.50
N THR A 78 3.08 -4.37 7.51
CA THR A 78 3.48 -3.52 8.63
C THR A 78 4.98 -3.67 8.87
N VAL A 79 5.63 -2.59 9.31
CA VAL A 79 7.06 -2.56 9.64
C VAL A 79 7.19 -2.68 11.16
N TYR A 80 7.58 -3.85 11.66
CA TYR A 80 7.71 -4.10 13.10
C TYR A 80 9.10 -3.75 13.64
N ASP A 81 10.11 -3.64 12.77
CA ASP A 81 11.44 -3.15 13.10
C ASP A 81 11.92 -2.14 12.06
N ARG A 82 11.90 -0.86 12.42
CA ARG A 82 12.31 0.24 11.54
C ARG A 82 13.82 0.31 11.30
N ALA A 83 14.64 -0.19 12.24
CA ALA A 83 16.09 -0.14 12.11
C ALA A 83 16.58 -1.12 11.05
N THR A 84 15.96 -2.30 10.99
CA THR A 84 16.29 -3.32 9.99
C THR A 84 15.37 -3.31 8.78
N GLY A 85 14.24 -2.60 8.85
CA GLY A 85 13.18 -2.64 7.84
C GLY A 85 12.39 -3.95 7.84
N ALA A 86 12.45 -4.75 8.91
CA ALA A 86 11.74 -6.01 8.97
C ALA A 86 10.23 -5.80 9.04
N CYS A 87 9.53 -6.54 8.18
CA CYS A 87 8.11 -6.38 7.91
C CYS A 87 7.36 -7.71 8.03
N LYS A 88 6.12 -7.61 8.47
CA LYS A 88 5.11 -8.65 8.23
C LYS A 88 4.35 -8.27 6.97
N VAL A 89 4.30 -9.16 5.99
CA VAL A 89 3.68 -8.89 4.68
C VAL A 89 2.62 -9.93 4.39
N ARG A 90 1.43 -9.50 3.97
CA ARG A 90 0.37 -10.34 3.42
C ARG A 90 0.27 -10.11 1.91
N VAL A 91 0.44 -11.18 1.13
CA VAL A 91 0.22 -11.15 -0.33
C VAL A 91 -0.55 -12.41 -0.72
N PHE A 92 -1.59 -12.26 -1.55
CA PHE A 92 -2.48 -13.35 -1.92
C PHE A 92 -3.07 -14.07 -0.70
N GLY A 93 -3.32 -13.33 0.39
CA GLY A 93 -3.83 -13.86 1.66
C GLY A 93 -2.81 -14.63 2.51
N LEU A 94 -1.56 -14.79 2.06
CA LEU A 94 -0.51 -15.51 2.80
C LEU A 94 0.42 -14.54 3.53
N LEU A 95 0.74 -14.86 4.78
CA LEU A 95 1.65 -14.08 5.61
C LEU A 95 3.11 -14.54 5.45
N HIS A 96 4.01 -13.57 5.33
CA HIS A 96 5.43 -13.76 5.18
C HIS A 96 6.21 -12.78 6.06
N ASP A 97 7.27 -13.26 6.70
CA ASP A 97 8.30 -12.40 7.27
C ASP A 97 9.25 -11.97 6.15
N TYR A 98 9.48 -10.67 6.05
CA TYR A 98 10.18 -10.07 4.92
C TYR A 98 11.08 -8.93 5.38
N VAL A 99 12.30 -8.89 4.86
CA VAL A 99 13.22 -7.77 5.03
C VAL A 99 13.58 -7.28 3.63
N PRO A 100 13.24 -6.04 3.27
CA PRO A 100 13.70 -5.44 2.02
C PRO A 100 15.22 -5.60 1.87
N ASP A 101 15.69 -5.75 0.63
CA ASP A 101 17.11 -5.92 0.28
C ASP A 101 17.75 -7.28 0.62
N LYS A 102 17.05 -8.19 1.30
CA LYS A 102 17.46 -9.61 1.44
C LYS A 102 16.93 -10.53 0.31
N GLY A 103 16.26 -9.95 -0.69
CA GLY A 103 15.74 -10.63 -1.88
C GLY A 103 14.26 -11.00 -1.85
N PHE A 104 13.67 -11.23 -3.03
CA PHE A 104 12.22 -11.31 -3.28
C PHE A 104 11.63 -12.74 -3.26
N LYS A 105 12.07 -13.61 -2.35
CA LYS A 105 11.70 -15.05 -2.42
C LYS A 105 10.20 -15.32 -2.32
N ASN A 106 9.56 -14.82 -1.25
CA ASN A 106 8.15 -15.08 -0.95
C ASN A 106 7.25 -13.86 -1.19
N VAL A 107 7.84 -12.75 -1.64
CA VAL A 107 7.15 -11.49 -1.90
C VAL A 107 7.47 -11.10 -3.34
N PRO A 108 6.47 -10.90 -4.21
CA PRO A 108 6.71 -10.51 -5.60
C PRO A 108 7.59 -9.26 -5.69
N GLU A 109 8.51 -9.24 -6.66
CA GLU A 109 9.49 -8.16 -6.81
C GLU A 109 8.85 -6.76 -6.79
N LYS A 110 7.73 -6.58 -7.49
CA LYS A 110 7.01 -5.30 -7.52
C LYS A 110 6.55 -4.84 -6.13
N ILE A 111 6.05 -5.78 -5.30
CA ILE A 111 5.63 -5.51 -3.92
C ILE A 111 6.85 -5.23 -3.05
N GLY A 112 7.92 -6.02 -3.21
CA GLY A 112 9.16 -5.80 -2.47
C GLY A 112 9.77 -4.42 -2.74
N ARG A 113 9.76 -3.96 -4.00
CA ARG A 113 10.18 -2.60 -4.39
C ARG A 113 9.27 -1.53 -3.79
N LEU A 114 7.96 -1.76 -3.77
CA LEU A 114 6.99 -0.85 -3.16
C LEU A 114 7.24 -0.69 -1.65
N ILE A 115 7.43 -1.80 -0.94
CA ILE A 115 7.74 -1.80 0.50
C ILE A 115 9.06 -1.05 0.75
N SER A 116 10.11 -1.36 -0.03
CA SER A 116 11.40 -0.66 0.04
C SER A 116 11.23 0.85 -0.17
N ALA A 117 10.46 1.27 -1.18
CA ALA A 117 10.17 2.69 -1.42
C ALA A 117 9.49 3.35 -0.21
N VAL A 118 8.50 2.69 0.41
CA VAL A 118 7.84 3.23 1.60
C VAL A 118 8.83 3.41 2.75
N ILE A 119 9.67 2.39 3.02
CA ILE A 119 10.62 2.45 4.14
C ILE A 119 11.68 3.53 3.95
N HIS A 120 12.23 3.69 2.74
CA HIS A 120 13.36 4.59 2.52
C HIS A 120 12.95 6.01 2.12
N ASN A 121 11.86 6.16 1.36
CA ASN A 121 11.47 7.45 0.77
C ASN A 121 10.23 8.06 1.45
N TYR A 122 9.43 7.24 2.14
CA TYR A 122 8.19 7.65 2.79
C TYR A 122 8.13 7.24 4.27
N ALA A 123 9.28 7.24 4.95
CA ALA A 123 9.41 6.82 6.35
C ALA A 123 8.51 7.58 7.33
N TYR A 124 8.04 8.78 6.95
CA TYR A 124 7.07 9.56 7.74
C TYR A 124 5.67 8.93 7.80
N LEU A 125 5.38 7.92 6.97
CA LEU A 125 4.15 7.13 7.02
C LEU A 125 4.21 5.98 8.05
N LEU A 126 5.41 5.65 8.53
CA LEU A 126 5.65 4.53 9.44
C LEU A 126 5.41 4.91 10.89
#